data_AF-A0A821CW97-F1
#
_entry.id   AF-A0A821CW97-F1
#
_cell.length_a   1.000
_cell.length_b   1.000
_cell.length_c   1.000
_cell.angle_alpha   90.00
_cell.angle_beta   90.00
_cell.angle_gamma   90.00
#
_symmetry.space_group_name_H-M   'P 1'
#
loop_
_entity.id
_entity.type
_entity.pdbx_description
1 polymer ?
#
loop_
_entity_poly.entity_id
_entity_poly.type
_entity_poly.pdbx_seq_one_letter_code
_entity_poly.pdbx_strand_id
1 'polypeptide(L)'
;MAWLTLRRVSFVLRNNTTTVFSSQNSFFKINARLNDAGAYLFNEATNDFSATVSHPTRINRIVTINIDRIGYGQGCIVLSDLTTNVMIALPSSDQLLGASVTVTCKKKQLKLRYKY
;
A
#
# COMPACT_ATOMS: atom_id res chain seq x y z
N MET A 1 17.94 14.66 7.50
CA MET A 1 18.16 13.55 6.55
C MET A 1 16.95 12.61 6.55
N ALA A 2 15.92 12.86 5.74
CA ALA A 2 14.74 11.96 5.65
C ALA A 2 14.74 11.07 4.39
N TRP A 3 15.48 11.47 3.33
CA TRP A 3 15.45 10.81 2.03
C TRP A 3 16.15 9.43 2.03
N LEU A 4 17.21 9.26 2.83
CA LEU A 4 18.04 8.05 2.87
C LEU A 4 17.32 6.82 3.45
N THR A 5 16.21 6.99 4.17
CA THR A 5 15.44 5.89 4.77
C THR A 5 14.12 5.60 4.03
N LEU A 6 13.76 6.43 3.04
CA LEU A 6 12.53 6.26 2.28
C LEU A 6 12.67 5.12 1.27
N ARG A 7 11.82 4.11 1.39
CA ARG A 7 11.76 2.98 0.46
C ARG A 7 10.51 3.12 -0.40
N ARG A 8 10.66 3.06 -1.72
CA ARG A 8 9.60 3.38 -2.68
C ARG A 8 9.57 2.37 -3.81
N VAL A 9 8.37 1.93 -4.20
CA VAL A 9 8.13 1.12 -5.41
C VAL A 9 6.89 1.63 -6.11
N SER A 10 6.96 1.76 -7.42
CA SER A 10 5.81 2.05 -8.29
C SER A 10 5.58 0.91 -9.26
N PHE A 11 4.32 0.57 -9.52
CA PHE A 11 3.93 -0.46 -10.50
C PHE A 11 2.59 -0.09 -11.15
N VAL A 12 2.39 -0.56 -12.37
CA VAL A 12 1.15 -0.38 -13.12
C VAL A 12 0.57 -1.76 -13.38
N LEU A 13 -0.67 -1.98 -12.96
CA LEU A 13 -1.44 -3.17 -13.31
C LEU A 13 -2.46 -2.77 -14.39
N ARG A 14 -2.35 -3.36 -15.59
CA ARG A 14 -3.16 -2.95 -16.75
C ARG A 14 -4.57 -3.57 -16.76
N ASN A 15 -4.71 -4.77 -16.20
CA ASN A 15 -5.93 -5.57 -16.24
C ASN A 15 -6.39 -5.90 -14.81
N ASN A 16 -7.68 -6.13 -14.60
CA ASN A 16 -8.22 -6.55 -13.29
C ASN A 16 -7.92 -8.04 -13.04
N THR A 17 -6.65 -8.34 -12.75
CA THR A 17 -6.16 -9.70 -12.53
C THR A 17 -5.36 -9.73 -11.24
N THR A 18 -5.71 -10.62 -10.31
CA THR A 18 -5.01 -10.83 -9.05
C THR A 18 -3.53 -11.08 -9.30
N THR A 19 -2.70 -10.08 -9.01
CA THR A 19 -1.26 -10.06 -9.31
C THR A 19 -0.49 -9.77 -8.02
N VAL A 20 0.57 -10.53 -7.77
CA VAL A 20 1.52 -10.28 -6.68
C VAL A 20 2.73 -9.55 -7.26
N PHE A 21 2.95 -8.32 -6.81
CA PHE A 21 4.15 -7.55 -7.11
C PHE A 21 5.14 -7.71 -5.97
N SER A 22 6.33 -8.22 -6.30
CA SER A 22 7.43 -8.40 -5.36
C SER A 22 8.61 -7.51 -5.77
N SER A 23 9.21 -6.83 -4.79
CA SER A 23 10.46 -6.09 -4.97
C SER A 23 11.38 -6.40 -3.81
N GLN A 24 12.65 -6.72 -4.09
CA GLN A 24 13.63 -7.13 -3.09
C GLN A 24 15.02 -6.59 -3.45
N ASN A 25 15.68 -6.00 -2.46
CA ASN A 25 17.11 -5.72 -2.43
C ASN A 25 17.67 -6.09 -1.04
N SER A 26 18.94 -5.78 -0.78
CA SER A 26 19.63 -6.12 0.49
C SER A 26 19.04 -5.50 1.75
N PHE A 27 18.28 -4.40 1.64
CA PHE A 27 17.76 -3.64 2.79
C PHE A 27 16.23 -3.52 2.82
N PHE A 28 15.54 -3.96 1.76
CA PHE A 28 14.11 -3.79 1.58
C PHE A 28 13.52 -4.95 0.78
N LYS A 29 12.42 -5.51 1.28
CA LYS A 29 11.59 -6.50 0.60
C LYS A 29 10.12 -6.13 0.77
N ILE A 30 9.34 -6.19 -0.29
CA ILE A 30 7.88 -6.02 -0.26
C ILE A 30 7.22 -7.06 -1.16
N ASN A 31 6.05 -7.51 -0.74
CA ASN A 31 5.07 -8.19 -1.55
C ASN A 31 3.73 -7.45 -1.42
N ALA A 32 3.16 -7.04 -2.55
CA ALA A 32 1.84 -6.41 -2.61
C ALA A 32 0.94 -7.19 -3.58
N ARG A 33 -0.22 -7.65 -3.13
CA ARG A 33 -1.25 -8.27 -3.97
C ARG A 33 -2.29 -7.22 -4.35
N LEU A 34 -2.52 -7.09 -5.65
CA LEU A 34 -3.49 -6.17 -6.27
C LEU A 34 -4.49 -6.98 -7.09
N ASN A 35 -5.73 -6.51 -7.16
CA ASN A 35 -6.79 -7.16 -7.94
C ASN A 35 -7.38 -6.27 -9.04
N ASP A 36 -7.09 -4.96 -9.02
CA ASP A 36 -7.69 -3.95 -9.89
C ASP A 36 -6.64 -3.26 -10.76
N ALA A 37 -7.01 -2.85 -11.97
CA ALA A 37 -6.16 -2.04 -12.82
C ALA A 37 -5.88 -0.65 -12.20
N GLY A 38 -4.70 -0.10 -12.46
CA GLY A 38 -4.31 1.21 -11.95
C GLY A 38 -2.80 1.42 -11.92
N ALA A 39 -2.41 2.67 -11.66
CA ALA A 39 -1.05 3.03 -11.25
C ALA A 39 -0.98 3.06 -9.73
N TYR A 40 0.04 2.43 -9.18
CA TYR A 40 0.21 2.23 -7.74
C TYR A 40 1.59 2.69 -7.30
N LEU A 41 1.65 3.28 -6.11
CA LEU A 41 2.88 3.72 -5.47
C LEU A 41 2.85 3.30 -4.00
N PHE A 42 3.83 2.50 -3.60
CA PHE A 42 4.10 2.19 -2.20
C PHE A 42 5.25 3.06 -1.70
N ASN A 43 5.09 3.66 -0.52
CA ASN A 43 6.16 4.28 0.25
C ASN A 43 6.26 3.64 1.63
N GLU A 44 7.47 3.48 2.14
CA GLU A 44 7.77 3.02 3.48
C GLU A 44 8.84 3.92 4.10
N ALA A 45 8.54 4.48 5.28
CA ALA A 45 9.51 5.14 6.14
C ALA A 45 9.64 4.38 7.47
N THR A 46 10.27 4.96 8.49
CA THR A 46 10.57 4.25 9.75
C THR A 46 9.30 3.83 10.51
N ASN A 47 8.31 4.71 10.61
CA ASN A 47 7.15 4.56 11.51
C ASN A 47 5.81 4.33 10.78
N ASP A 48 5.78 4.45 9.46
CA ASP A 48 4.59 4.33 8.63
C ASP A 48 4.93 3.70 7.27
N PHE A 49 3.87 3.34 6.55
CA PHE A 49 3.89 3.09 5.13
C PHE A 49 2.61 3.65 4.50
N SER A 50 2.68 4.06 3.24
CA SER A 50 1.54 4.54 2.48
C SER A 50 1.37 3.75 1.20
N ALA A 51 0.12 3.43 0.85
CA ALA A 51 -0.22 3.01 -0.49
C ALA A 51 -1.02 4.12 -1.18
N THR A 52 -0.62 4.45 -2.41
CA THR A 52 -1.30 5.39 -3.28
C THR A 52 -1.78 4.64 -4.52
N VAL A 53 -3.00 4.93 -4.97
CA VAL A 53 -3.55 4.43 -6.23
C VAL A 53 -4.11 5.57 -7.06
N SER A 54 -3.91 5.49 -8.37
CA SER A 54 -4.63 6.23 -9.40
C SER A 54 -5.29 5.21 -10.34
N HIS A 55 -6.60 5.32 -10.53
CA HIS A 55 -7.36 4.44 -11.43
C HIS A 55 -7.84 5.25 -12.64
N PRO A 56 -7.43 4.92 -13.89
CA PRO A 56 -7.64 5.79 -15.04
C PRO A 56 -9.08 5.84 -15.56
N THR A 57 -9.89 4.82 -15.25
CA THR A 57 -11.25 4.64 -15.82
C THR A 57 -12.35 4.42 -14.78
N ARG A 58 -12.11 4.68 -13.49
CA ARG A 58 -13.11 4.51 -12.43
C ARG A 58 -13.06 5.59 -11.37
N ILE A 59 -14.25 5.83 -10.83
CA ILE A 59 -14.56 6.65 -9.67
C ILE A 59 -15.42 5.85 -8.69
N ASN A 60 -15.67 6.40 -7.51
CA ASN A 60 -16.62 5.94 -6.50
C ASN A 60 -16.53 4.44 -6.15
N ARG A 61 -15.31 3.92 -6.01
CA ARG A 61 -15.06 2.50 -5.70
C ARG A 61 -13.88 2.38 -4.73
N ILE A 62 -13.92 1.37 -3.87
CA ILE A 62 -12.80 1.05 -2.98
C ILE A 62 -11.87 0.06 -3.69
N VAL A 63 -10.60 0.42 -3.81
CA VAL A 63 -9.51 -0.47 -4.22
C VAL A 63 -8.87 -1.04 -2.96
N THR A 64 -8.69 -2.36 -2.91
CA THR A 64 -8.01 -3.03 -1.79
C THR A 64 -6.64 -3.54 -2.23
N ILE A 65 -5.61 -3.13 -1.51
CA ILE A 65 -4.22 -3.54 -1.71
C ILE A 65 -3.81 -4.36 -0.48
N ASN A 66 -3.44 -5.63 -0.66
CA ASN A 66 -2.89 -6.43 0.42
C ASN A 66 -1.36 -6.31 0.43
N ILE A 67 -0.76 -6.00 1.59
CA ILE A 67 0.68 -5.73 1.72
C ILE A 67 1.28 -6.56 2.84
N ASP A 68 2.48 -7.11 2.64
CA ASP A 68 3.29 -7.82 3.65
C ASP A 68 3.91 -6.89 4.71
N ARG A 69 3.07 -6.06 5.32
CA ARG A 69 3.36 -5.17 6.45
C ARG A 69 2.22 -5.22 7.44
N ILE A 70 2.54 -5.04 8.72
CA ILE A 70 1.54 -4.86 9.79
C ILE A 70 1.37 -3.36 10.05
N GLY A 71 0.23 -2.79 9.67
CA GLY A 71 -0.09 -1.39 9.87
C GLY A 71 -1.54 -1.14 10.27
N TYR A 72 -1.75 -0.08 11.05
CA TYR A 72 -3.06 0.30 11.57
C TYR A 72 -3.36 1.78 11.28
N GLY A 73 -4.63 2.13 11.24
CA GLY A 73 -5.11 3.48 10.90
C GLY A 73 -6.39 3.43 10.08
N GLN A 74 -6.89 4.60 9.70
CA GLN A 74 -8.04 4.70 8.81
C GLN A 74 -7.72 4.08 7.45
N GLY A 75 -8.55 3.15 6.99
CA GLY A 75 -8.31 2.40 5.75
C GLY A 75 -7.26 1.28 5.84
N CYS A 76 -6.76 0.93 7.03
CA CYS A 76 -5.73 -0.11 7.22
C CYS A 76 -6.24 -1.23 8.13
N ILE A 77 -6.53 -2.40 7.55
CA ILE A 77 -7.05 -3.58 8.27
C ILE A 77 -5.98 -4.67 8.30
N VAL A 78 -5.45 -4.96 9.50
CA VAL A 78 -4.50 -6.07 9.71
C VAL A 78 -5.23 -7.40 9.60
N LEU A 79 -4.65 -8.35 8.86
CA LEU A 79 -5.14 -9.72 8.72
C LEU A 79 -4.39 -10.70 9.64
N SER A 80 -4.91 -11.92 9.78
CA SER A 80 -4.36 -12.98 10.63
C SER A 80 -3.00 -13.51 10.15
N ASP A 81 -2.67 -13.34 8.87
CA ASP A 81 -1.42 -13.75 8.22
C ASP A 81 -0.29 -12.70 8.33
N LEU A 82 -0.45 -11.70 9.20
CA LEU A 82 0.47 -10.57 9.40
C LEU A 82 0.58 -9.61 8.20
N THR A 83 -0.34 -9.69 7.22
CA THR A 83 -0.49 -8.69 6.17
C THR A 83 -1.46 -7.57 6.59
N THR A 84 -1.53 -6.49 5.80
CA THR A 84 -2.52 -5.43 5.95
C THR A 84 -3.26 -5.21 4.62
N ASN A 85 -4.58 -5.24 4.67
CA ASN A 85 -5.42 -4.72 3.60
C ASN A 85 -5.52 -3.19 3.74
N VAL A 86 -4.97 -2.48 2.76
CA VAL A 86 -5.12 -1.03 2.61
C VAL A 86 -6.30 -0.77 1.66
N MET A 87 -7.37 -0.20 2.21
CA MET A 87 -8.61 0.12 1.51
C MET A 87 -8.60 1.60 1.12
N ILE A 88 -8.49 1.87 -0.19
CA ILE A 88 -8.42 3.22 -0.73
C ILE A 88 -9.71 3.53 -1.49
N ALA A 89 -10.48 4.50 -1.02
CA ALA A 89 -11.63 5.02 -1.75
C ALA A 89 -11.16 5.92 -2.91
N LEU A 90 -11.53 5.57 -4.14
CA LEU A 90 -11.31 6.42 -5.31
C LEU A 90 -12.21 7.67 -5.23
N PRO A 91 -11.83 8.78 -5.92
CA PRO A 91 -12.66 9.99 -5.96
C PRO A 91 -14.06 9.69 -6.49
N SER A 92 -15.08 10.43 -6.04
CA SER A 92 -16.47 10.25 -6.46
C SER A 92 -16.92 11.15 -7.61
N SER A 93 -16.10 12.12 -8.02
CA SER A 93 -16.38 13.06 -9.11
C SER A 93 -15.57 12.72 -10.36
N ASP A 94 -16.21 12.72 -11.54
CA ASP A 94 -15.55 12.49 -12.83
C ASP A 94 -14.44 13.51 -13.13
N GLN A 95 -14.53 14.73 -12.58
CA GLN A 95 -13.47 15.75 -12.68
C GLN A 95 -12.16 15.33 -12.00
N LEU A 96 -12.20 14.32 -11.13
CA LEU A 96 -11.06 13.75 -10.41
C LEU A 96 -10.71 12.33 -10.92
N LEU A 97 -11.22 11.94 -12.09
CA LEU A 97 -10.85 10.67 -12.73
C LEU A 97 -9.33 10.60 -12.95
N GLY A 98 -8.71 9.48 -12.57
CA GLY A 98 -7.26 9.33 -12.63
C GLY A 98 -6.48 10.10 -11.55
N ALA A 99 -7.12 10.86 -10.66
CA ALA A 99 -6.43 11.48 -9.53
C ALA A 99 -5.89 10.41 -8.56
N SER A 100 -4.72 10.69 -7.99
CA SER A 100 -4.06 9.80 -7.03
C SER A 100 -4.61 9.99 -5.61
N VAL A 101 -5.06 8.90 -4.98
CA VAL A 101 -5.50 8.88 -3.58
C VAL A 101 -4.52 8.05 -2.75
N THR A 102 -4.13 8.57 -1.58
CA THR A 102 -3.16 7.93 -0.67
C THR A 102 -3.81 7.57 0.65
N VAL A 103 -3.53 6.35 1.14
CA VAL A 103 -3.82 5.93 2.53
C VAL A 103 -2.50 5.60 3.22
N THR A 104 -2.34 6.10 4.45
CA THR A 104 -1.13 5.93 5.26
C THR A 104 -1.44 5.12 6.51
N CYS A 105 -0.75 3.99 6.67
CA CYS A 105 -0.84 3.11 7.82
C CYS A 105 0.33 3.35 8.77
N LYS A 106 0.05 3.51 10.06
CA LYS A 106 1.10 3.51 11.10
C LYS A 106 1.60 2.09 11.30
N LYS A 107 2.92 1.90 11.30
CA LYS A 107 3.52 0.58 11.52
C LYS A 107 3.31 0.11 12.94
N LYS A 108 3.01 -1.18 13.10
CA LYS A 108 3.13 -1.85 14.39
C LYS A 108 4.61 -2.15 14.64
N GLN A 109 5.30 -1.34 15.45
CA GLN A 109 6.63 -1.72 15.93
C GLN A 109 6.49 -2.98 16.78
N LEU A 110 7.08 -4.09 16.30
CA LEU A 110 7.27 -5.29 17.09
C LEU A 110 8.30 -4.97 18.18
N LYS A 111 7.84 -4.69 19.39
CA LYS A 111 8.70 -4.69 20.58
C LYS A 111 9.25 -6.10 20.75
N LEU A 112 10.52 -6.29 20.38
CA LEU A 112 11.29 -7.48 20.73
C LEU A 112 11.32 -7.58 22.25
N ARG A 113 10.42 -8.40 22.82
CA ARG A 113 10.54 -8.83 24.21
C ARG A 113 11.66 -9.85 24.27
N TYR A 114 12.88 -9.37 24.51
CA TYR A 114 13.92 -10.22 25.05
C TYR A 114 13.40 -10.79 26.38
N LYS A 115 13.10 -12.09 26.39
CA LYS A 115 13.02 -12.86 27.62
C LYS A 115 14.46 -13.18 28.01
N TYR A 116 14.89 -12.60 29.11
CA TYR A 116 15.93 -13.19 29.95
C TYR A 116 15.27 -14.27 30.83
#